data_AF-A0A2D4MC08-F1
#
_entry.id   AF-A0A2D4MC08-F1
#
_cell.length_a   1.000
_cell.length_b   1.000
_cell.length_c   1.000
_cell.angle_alpha   90.00
_cell.angle_beta   90.00
_cell.angle_gamma   90.00
#
_symmetry.space_group_name_H-M   'P 1'
#
loop_
_entity.id
_entity.type
_entity.pdbx_description
1 polymer ?
#
loop_
_entity_poly.entity_id
_entity_poly.type
_entity_poly.pdbx_seq_one_letter_code
_entity_poly.pdbx_strand_id
1 'polypeptide(L)'
;LNPSKTEWLWLPSSQYSQLTPSLAIGGESLAPTERARNLGVLLDSRLSFEDHLTAVAGRMFYQIRLIRQMRPFLDRDALRTVTHALVTSRLDYCNALYMGLPLRCTRKLQLAQNAAARVVVGAPWRARVTP
;
A
#
# COMPACT_ATOMS: atom_id res chain seq x y z
N LEU A 1 -18.27 -17.73 13.91
CA LEU A 1 -17.47 -17.25 12.76
C LEU A 1 -18.03 -17.91 11.50
N ASN A 2 -18.13 -17.21 10.36
CA ASN A 2 -18.67 -17.79 9.12
C ASN A 2 -17.52 -18.36 8.27
N PRO A 3 -17.38 -19.69 8.10
CA PRO A 3 -16.24 -20.29 7.40
C PRO A 3 -16.12 -19.82 5.95
N SER A 4 -17.24 -19.70 5.23
CA SER A 4 -17.27 -19.23 3.83
C SER A 4 -16.76 -17.80 3.63
N LYS A 5 -16.69 -16.99 4.70
CA LYS A 5 -16.18 -15.61 4.68
C LYS A 5 -14.85 -15.45 5.42
N THR A 6 -14.27 -16.55 5.91
CA THR A 6 -13.05 -16.50 6.72
C THR A 6 -11.87 -16.93 5.87
N GLU A 7 -10.95 -15.99 5.64
CA GLU A 7 -9.62 -16.27 5.10
C GLU A 7 -8.67 -16.47 6.28
N TRP A 8 -7.73 -17.41 6.16
CA TRP A 8 -6.64 -17.53 7.10
C TRP A 8 -5.30 -17.63 6.36
N LEU A 9 -4.29 -17.01 6.96
CA LEU A 9 -2.94 -16.93 6.43
C LEU A 9 -2.03 -17.73 7.34
N TRP A 10 -1.32 -18.71 6.77
CA TRP A 10 -0.31 -19.47 7.49
C TRP A 10 1.04 -18.78 7.36
N LEU A 11 1.66 -18.46 8.50
CA LEU A 11 2.94 -17.75 8.59
C LEU A 11 3.97 -18.61 9.34
N PRO A 12 4.51 -19.66 8.71
CA PRO A 12 5.48 -20.53 9.36
C PRO A 12 6.86 -19.88 9.46
N SER A 13 7.61 -20.23 10.50
CA SER A 13 9.07 -20.11 10.49
C SER A 13 9.66 -20.95 9.35
N SER A 14 10.84 -20.59 8.83
CA SER A 14 11.50 -21.32 7.74
C SER A 14 11.60 -22.84 8.00
N GLN A 15 11.80 -23.20 9.27
CA GLN A 15 11.91 -24.58 9.76
C GLN A 15 10.60 -25.39 9.61
N TYR A 16 9.46 -24.73 9.49
CA TYR A 16 8.13 -25.34 9.40
C TYR A 16 7.39 -25.00 8.09
N SER A 17 8.12 -24.51 7.09
CA SER A 17 7.54 -24.10 5.79
C SER A 17 6.82 -25.23 5.04
N GLN A 18 7.14 -26.50 5.33
CA GLN A 18 6.48 -27.67 4.73
C GLN A 18 5.29 -28.19 5.54
N LEU A 19 5.11 -27.73 6.78
CA LEU A 19 4.00 -28.14 7.63
C LEU A 19 2.87 -27.14 7.47
N THR A 20 1.77 -27.61 6.87
CA THR A 20 0.54 -26.83 6.76
C THR A 20 -0.48 -27.39 7.74
N PRO A 21 -0.86 -26.65 8.81
CA PRO A 21 -1.84 -27.13 9.76
C PRO A 21 -3.23 -27.16 9.11
N SER A 22 -4.06 -28.12 9.52
CA SER A 22 -5.48 -28.10 9.22
C SER A 22 -6.19 -27.18 10.23
N LEU A 23 -6.92 -26.19 9.72
CA LEU A 23 -7.74 -25.30 10.54
C LEU A 23 -9.21 -25.60 10.25
N ALA A 24 -9.95 -26.05 11.26
CA ALA A 24 -11.39 -26.27 11.15
C ALA A 24 -12.18 -25.24 11.96
N ILE A 25 -13.17 -24.60 11.33
CA ILE A 25 -14.06 -23.63 11.98
C ILE A 25 -15.50 -24.06 11.71
N GLY A 26 -16.28 -24.29 12.76
CA GLY A 26 -17.67 -24.72 12.61
C GLY A 26 -17.86 -26.09 11.95
N GLY A 27 -16.84 -26.97 12.01
CA GLY A 27 -16.85 -28.28 11.35
C GLY A 27 -16.38 -28.28 9.89
N GLU A 28 -16.14 -27.11 9.31
CA GLU A 28 -15.58 -26.97 7.96
C GLU A 28 -14.06 -26.78 8.00
N SER A 29 -13.34 -27.54 7.18
CA SER A 29 -11.89 -27.40 7.03
C SER A 29 -11.57 -26.24 6.08
N LEU A 30 -10.72 -25.32 6.54
CA LEU A 30 -10.26 -24.17 5.78
C LEU A 30 -8.83 -24.42 5.30
N ALA A 31 -8.61 -24.28 3.99
CA ALA A 31 -7.28 -24.28 3.42
C ALA A 31 -6.59 -22.90 3.63
N PRO A 32 -5.28 -22.86 3.88
CA PRO A 32 -4.58 -21.59 4.00
C PRO A 32 -4.56 -20.86 2.67
N THR A 33 -4.74 -19.55 2.73
CA THR A 33 -4.62 -18.66 1.58
C THR A 33 -3.19 -18.18 1.43
N GLU A 34 -2.75 -17.87 0.21
CA GLU A 34 -1.44 -17.26 -0.02
C GLU A 34 -1.43 -15.77 0.32
N ARG A 35 -2.60 -15.13 0.22
CA ARG A 35 -2.80 -13.70 0.43
C ARG A 35 -4.13 -13.48 1.14
N ALA A 36 -4.13 -12.58 2.11
CA ALA A 36 -5.34 -12.18 2.82
C ALA A 36 -5.36 -10.66 3.01
N ARG A 37 -6.55 -10.06 3.00
CA ARG A 37 -6.70 -8.62 3.25
C ARG A 37 -7.09 -8.37 4.70
N ASN A 38 -6.28 -7.60 5.41
CA ASN A 38 -6.56 -7.20 6.79
C ASN A 38 -6.52 -5.66 6.88
N LEU A 39 -7.63 -5.04 7.32
CA LEU A 39 -7.77 -3.58 7.44
C LEU A 39 -7.31 -2.82 6.17
N GLY A 40 -7.60 -3.36 4.99
CA GLY A 40 -7.19 -2.76 3.72
C GLY A 40 -5.74 -3.01 3.30
N VAL A 41 -4.93 -3.67 4.12
CA VAL A 41 -3.57 -4.11 3.80
C VAL A 41 -3.63 -5.51 3.20
N LEU A 42 -2.94 -5.71 2.07
CA LEU A 42 -2.77 -7.04 1.49
C LEU A 42 -1.53 -7.71 2.10
N LEU A 43 -1.75 -8.80 2.84
CA LEU A 43 -0.70 -9.60 3.47
C LEU A 43 -0.44 -10.84 2.62
N ASP A 44 0.81 -11.11 2.28
CA ASP A 44 1.26 -12.36 1.70
C ASP A 44 1.82 -13.30 2.77
N SER A 45 1.83 -14.61 2.49
CA SER A 45 2.33 -15.64 3.43
C SER A 45 3.81 -15.47 3.84
N ARG A 46 4.57 -14.63 3.12
CA ARG A 46 5.97 -14.30 3.42
C ARG A 46 6.14 -12.93 4.08
N LEU A 47 5.05 -12.20 4.33
CA LEU A 47 5.06 -10.83 4.85
C LEU A 47 6.02 -9.91 4.09
N SER A 48 6.13 -10.07 2.78
CA SER A 48 6.97 -9.23 1.93
C SER A 48 6.33 -7.87 1.65
N PHE A 49 5.00 -7.79 1.70
CA PHE A 49 4.19 -6.60 1.38
C PHE A 49 4.40 -6.06 -0.05
N GLU A 50 5.07 -6.79 -0.94
CA GLU A 50 5.46 -6.26 -2.24
C GLU A 50 4.25 -5.91 -3.10
N ASP A 51 3.25 -6.79 -3.13
CA ASP A 51 1.98 -6.58 -3.85
C ASP A 51 1.19 -5.40 -3.28
N HIS A 52 1.10 -5.31 -1.94
CA HIS A 52 0.46 -4.17 -1.27
C HIS A 52 1.11 -2.86 -1.65
N LEU A 53 2.44 -2.78 -1.52
CA LEU A 53 3.19 -1.57 -1.84
C LEU A 53 3.09 -1.20 -3.32
N THR A 54 3.09 -2.19 -4.21
CA THR A 54 2.88 -1.96 -5.66
C THR A 54 1.50 -1.39 -5.93
N ALA A 55 0.46 -1.95 -5.32
CA ALA A 55 -0.91 -1.47 -5.47
C ALA A 55 -1.07 -0.04 -4.92
N VAL A 56 -0.50 0.24 -3.73
CA VAL A 56 -0.52 1.58 -3.12
C VAL A 56 0.22 2.59 -4.01
N ALA A 57 1.45 2.29 -4.43
CA ALA A 57 2.22 3.17 -5.30
C ALA A 57 1.51 3.43 -6.63
N GLY A 58 0.97 2.39 -7.28
CA GLY A 58 0.21 2.51 -8.52
C GLY A 58 -1.01 3.42 -8.37
N ARG A 59 -1.77 3.26 -7.28
CA ARG A 59 -2.90 4.13 -6.96
C ARG A 59 -2.46 5.58 -6.73
N MET A 60 -1.36 5.80 -6.02
CA MET A 60 -0.81 7.14 -5.80
C MET A 60 -0.43 7.81 -7.13
N PHE A 61 0.31 7.12 -8.01
CA PHE A 61 0.69 7.67 -9.33
C PHE A 61 -0.53 7.99 -10.19
N TYR A 62 -1.57 7.15 -10.14
CA TYR A 62 -2.83 7.44 -10.81
C TYR A 62 -3.48 8.73 -10.29
N GLN A 63 -3.57 8.89 -8.96
CA GLN A 63 -4.12 10.11 -8.36
C GLN A 63 -3.27 11.35 -8.70
N ILE A 64 -1.95 11.25 -8.66
CA ILE A 64 -1.03 12.32 -9.04
C ILE A 64 -1.26 12.74 -10.50
N ARG A 65 -1.54 11.80 -11.40
CA ARG A 65 -1.89 12.10 -12.80
C ARG A 65 -3.16 12.93 -12.89
N LEU A 66 -4.20 12.57 -12.14
CA LEU A 66 -5.47 13.31 -12.10
C LEU A 66 -5.27 14.71 -11.51
N ILE A 67 -4.57 14.82 -10.38
CA ILE A 67 -4.27 16.11 -9.74
C ILE A 67 -3.52 17.03 -10.71
N ARG A 68 -2.56 16.48 -11.48
CA ARG A 68 -1.81 17.26 -12.47
C ARG A 68 -2.71 17.81 -13.59
N GLN A 69 -3.77 17.11 -13.96
CA GLN A 69 -4.78 17.59 -14.91
C GLN A 69 -5.69 18.66 -14.29
N MET A 70 -6.01 18.54 -13.00
CA MET A 70 -6.86 19.50 -12.29
C MET A 70 -6.10 20.78 -11.88
N ARG A 71 -4.77 20.73 -11.79
CA ARG A 71 -3.92 21.83 -11.33
C ARG A 71 -4.23 23.21 -11.96
N PRO A 72 -4.52 23.36 -13.27
CA PRO A 72 -4.86 24.67 -13.85
C PRO A 72 -6.13 25.30 -13.28
N PHE A 73 -6.99 24.51 -12.63
CA PHE A 73 -8.29 24.92 -12.12
C PHE A 73 -8.33 25.05 -10.59
N LEU A 74 -7.20 24.81 -9.91
CA LEU A 74 -7.09 24.83 -8.46
C LEU A 74 -6.11 25.92 -8.01
N ASP A 75 -6.47 26.63 -6.94
CA ASP A 75 -5.49 27.45 -6.23
C ASP A 75 -4.48 26.57 -5.46
N ARG A 76 -3.49 27.20 -4.85
CA ARG A 76 -2.40 26.48 -4.16
C ARG A 76 -2.89 25.69 -2.95
N ASP A 77 -3.86 26.20 -2.20
CA ASP A 77 -4.30 25.57 -0.96
C ASP A 77 -5.27 24.42 -1.22
N ALA A 78 -6.15 24.56 -2.22
CA ALA A 78 -6.94 23.47 -2.76
C ALA A 78 -6.04 22.37 -3.34
N LEU A 79 -4.99 22.74 -4.11
CA LEU A 79 -4.05 21.77 -4.66
C LEU A 79 -3.32 20.97 -3.57
N ARG A 80 -2.88 21.65 -2.49
CA ARG A 80 -2.28 20.99 -1.32
C ARG A 80 -3.26 20.03 -0.66
N THR A 81 -4.48 20.50 -0.42
CA THR A 81 -5.55 19.72 0.23
C THR A 81 -5.89 18.47 -0.56
N VAL A 82 -6.14 18.60 -1.87
CA VAL A 82 -6.45 17.47 -2.76
C VAL A 82 -5.26 16.50 -2.84
N THR A 83 -4.03 17.02 -2.92
CA THR A 83 -2.83 16.17 -2.94
C THR A 83 -2.69 15.37 -1.64
N HIS A 84 -2.84 16.02 -0.49
CA HIS A 84 -2.79 15.35 0.80
C HIS A 84 -3.91 14.29 0.92
N ALA A 85 -5.16 14.66 0.62
CA ALA A 85 -6.31 13.78 0.75
C ALA A 85 -6.24 12.54 -0.15
N LEU A 86 -5.69 12.65 -1.37
CA LEU A 86 -5.68 11.55 -2.34
C LEU A 86 -4.39 10.73 -2.34
N VAL A 87 -3.27 11.31 -1.88
CA VAL A 87 -1.94 10.71 -1.97
C VAL A 87 -1.32 10.52 -0.59
N THR A 88 -1.11 11.58 0.17
CA THR A 88 -0.34 11.52 1.43
C THR A 88 -1.08 10.74 2.52
N SER A 89 -2.39 10.97 2.67
CA SER A 89 -3.25 10.27 3.65
C SER A 89 -3.21 8.74 3.52
N ARG A 90 -3.02 8.23 2.30
CA ARG A 90 -2.90 6.79 2.02
C ARG A 90 -1.62 6.19 2.58
N LEU A 91 -0.55 6.97 2.59
CA LEU A 91 0.68 6.57 3.24
C LEU A 91 0.54 6.65 4.75
N ASP A 92 -0.02 7.76 5.24
CA ASP A 92 -0.20 8.00 6.67
C ASP A 92 -1.00 6.91 7.36
N TYR A 93 -2.00 6.36 6.68
CA TYR A 93 -2.78 5.21 7.16
C TYR A 93 -1.92 3.97 7.51
N CYS A 94 -0.86 3.72 6.75
CA CYS A 94 0.00 2.54 6.88
C CYS A 94 1.43 2.88 7.35
N ASN A 95 1.70 4.10 7.84
CA ASN A 95 3.07 4.52 8.17
C ASN A 95 3.77 3.57 9.15
N ALA A 96 3.08 3.10 10.20
CA ALA A 96 3.64 2.15 11.16
C ALA A 96 4.02 0.81 10.52
N LEU A 97 3.29 0.37 9.48
CA LEU A 97 3.58 -0.85 8.73
C LEU A 97 4.81 -0.69 7.83
N TYR A 98 5.02 0.52 7.31
CA TYR A 98 6.14 0.81 6.41
C TYR A 98 7.47 0.99 7.14
N MET A 99 7.41 1.29 8.45
CA MET A 99 8.58 1.35 9.31
C MET A 99 9.26 -0.02 9.38
N GLY A 100 10.56 -0.06 9.09
CA GLY A 100 11.36 -1.28 9.14
C GLY A 100 11.31 -2.15 7.88
N LEU A 101 10.51 -1.80 6.86
CA LEU A 101 10.55 -2.51 5.58
C LEU A 101 11.85 -2.21 4.81
N PRO A 102 12.36 -3.17 4.02
CA PRO A 102 13.55 -2.96 3.20
C PRO A 102 13.39 -1.74 2.27
N LEU A 103 14.45 -0.95 2.12
CA LEU A 103 14.46 0.25 1.26
C LEU A 103 14.01 -0.03 -0.18
N ARG A 104 14.34 -1.21 -0.71
CA ARG A 104 13.89 -1.63 -2.05
C ARG A 104 12.36 -1.62 -2.18
N CYS A 105 11.66 -1.98 -1.11
CA CYS A 105 10.21 -2.07 -1.06
C CYS A 105 9.58 -0.68 -0.93
N THR A 106 10.15 0.19 -0.10
CA THR A 106 9.61 1.54 0.17
C THR A 106 10.00 2.58 -0.87
N ARG A 107 11.04 2.34 -1.70
CA ARG A 107 11.49 3.26 -2.76
C ARG A 107 10.37 3.73 -3.69
N LYS A 108 9.45 2.84 -4.08
CA LYS A 108 8.31 3.20 -4.95
C LYS A 108 7.35 4.20 -4.28
N LEU A 109 7.16 4.09 -2.96
CA LEU A 109 6.36 5.05 -2.20
C LEU A 109 7.06 6.41 -2.14
N GLN A 110 8.38 6.44 -1.88
CA GLN A 110 9.16 7.67 -1.90
C GLN A 110 9.09 8.37 -3.25
N LEU A 111 9.21 7.63 -4.36
CA LEU A 111 9.08 8.20 -5.70
C LEU A 111 7.70 8.81 -5.95
N ALA A 112 6.65 8.19 -5.42
CA ALA A 112 5.30 8.72 -5.49
C ALA A 112 5.13 9.99 -4.63
N GLN A 113 5.71 10.05 -3.42
CA GLN A 113 5.74 11.27 -2.61
C GLN A 113 6.48 12.41 -3.32
N ASN A 114 7.66 12.14 -3.87
CA ASN A 114 8.43 13.13 -4.64
C ASN A 114 7.64 13.61 -5.87
N ALA A 115 6.85 12.74 -6.50
CA ALA A 115 5.98 13.11 -7.62
C ALA A 115 4.81 14.01 -7.16
N ALA A 116 4.20 13.71 -6.02
CA ALA A 116 3.17 14.56 -5.43
C ALA A 116 3.71 15.95 -5.07
N ALA A 117 4.88 16.02 -4.43
CA ALA A 117 5.54 17.28 -4.10
C ALA A 117 5.86 18.12 -5.36
N ARG A 118 6.33 17.49 -6.44
CA ARG A 118 6.53 18.16 -7.74
C ARG A 118 5.24 18.78 -8.28
N VAL A 119 4.10 18.11 -8.14
CA VAL A 119 2.81 18.64 -8.60
C VAL A 119 2.41 19.88 -7.79
N VAL A 120 2.57 19.84 -6.47
CA VAL A 120 2.23 20.96 -5.57
C VAL A 120 3.11 22.18 -5.81
N VAL A 121 4.43 21.98 -5.92
CA VAL A 121 5.39 23.08 -6.15
C VAL A 121 5.38 23.54 -7.62
N GLY A 122 4.82 22.73 -8.52
CA GLY A 122 4.81 23.02 -9.94
C GLY A 122 6.14 22.79 -10.64
N ALA A 123 6.98 21.94 -10.08
CA ALA A 123 8.31 21.68 -10.58
C ALA A 123 8.29 20.79 -11.84
N PRO A 124 9.28 20.94 -12.75
CA PRO A 124 9.45 20.04 -13.89
C PRO A 124 9.54 18.56 -13.48
N TRP A 125 9.19 17.66 -14.41
CA TRP A 125 9.22 16.21 -14.14
C TRP A 125 10.58 15.72 -13.62
N ARG A 126 11.69 16.26 -14.14
CA ARG A 126 13.04 15.84 -13.75
C ARG A 126 13.63 16.64 -12.58
N ALA A 127 12.87 17.58 -12.01
CA ALA A 127 13.35 18.37 -10.88
C ALA A 127 13.54 17.47 -9.65
N ARG A 128 14.65 17.67 -8.94
CA ARG A 128 14.87 17.04 -7.65
C ARG A 128 14.00 17.76 -6.63
N VAL A 129 13.03 17.03 -6.08
CA VAL A 129 12.15 17.50 -5.01
C VAL A 129 12.05 16.38 -3.98
N THR A 130 12.26 16.75 -2.72
CA THR A 130 12.03 15.89 -1.56
C THR A 130 10.85 16.48 -0.76
N PRO A 131 9.88 15.65 -0.33
CA PRO A 131 8.78 16.03 0.53
C PRO A 131 9.24 16.65 1.84
#